data_AF-A0A2E7LP90-F1
#
_entry.id   AF-A0A2E7LP90-F1
#
_cell.length_a   1.000
_cell.length_b   1.000
_cell.length_c   1.000
_cell.angle_alpha   90.00
_cell.angle_beta   90.00
_cell.angle_gamma   90.00
#
_symmetry.space_group_name_H-M   'P 1'
#
loop_
_entity.id
_entity.type
_entity.pdbx_description
1 polymer ?
#
loop_
_entity_poly.entity_id
_entity_poly.type
_entity_poly.pdbx_seq_one_letter_code
_entity_poly.pdbx_strand_id
1 'polypeptide(L)' 'MRKSKNILLSLSKNLNGYESTNWLKTENELLGGKSPADLMLDGKSKCVERILPAEIKRIKSKRK' A
#
# COMPACT_ATOMS: atom_id res chain seq x y z
N MET A 1 9.96 -16.11 4.28
CA MET A 1 9.97 -14.63 4.36
C MET A 1 10.18 -13.99 2.97
N ARG A 2 9.13 -13.74 2.16
CA ARG A 2 9.27 -13.10 0.82
C ARG A 2 8.13 -12.17 0.36
N LYS A 3 7.06 -11.96 1.15
CA LYS A 3 5.83 -11.31 0.65
C LYS A 3 5.89 -9.78 0.65
N SER A 4 6.37 -9.18 1.73
CA SER A 4 6.49 -7.72 1.87
C SER A 4 7.35 -7.06 0.78
N LYS A 5 8.32 -7.79 0.22
CA LYS A 5 9.15 -7.32 -0.91
C LYS A 5 8.31 -7.00 -2.15
N ASN A 6 7.23 -7.73 -2.41
CA ASN A 6 6.40 -7.49 -3.60
C ASN A 6 5.57 -6.21 -3.49
N ILE A 7 5.09 -5.87 -2.29
CA ILE A 7 4.35 -4.62 -2.06
C ILE A 7 5.26 -3.41 -2.30
N LEU A 8 6.42 -3.38 -1.65
CA LEU A 8 7.36 -2.27 -1.76
C LEU A 8 7.91 -2.10 -3.19
N LEU A 9 8.19 -3.21 -3.88
CA LEU A 9 8.59 -3.18 -5.29
C LEU A 9 7.48 -2.66 -6.21
N SER A 10 6.22 -3.00 -5.93
CA SER A 10 5.09 -2.51 -6.72
C SER A 10 4.85 -1.02 -6.50
N LEU A 11 4.99 -0.55 -5.26
CA LEU A 11 4.92 0.87 -4.92
C LEU A 11 6.03 1.66 -5.61
N SER A 12 7.30 1.25 -5.48
CA SER A 12 8.43 1.99 -6.07
C SER A 12 8.40 2.04 -7.60
N LYS A 13 7.78 1.04 -8.25
CA LYS A 13 7.58 1.03 -9.71
C LYS A 13 6.47 1.98 -10.18
N ASN A 14 5.50 2.30 -9.32
CA ASN A 14 4.29 3.00 -9.73
C ASN A 14 4.14 4.39 -9.13
N LEU A 15 4.67 4.61 -7.94
CA LEU A 15 4.49 5.80 -7.12
C LEU A 15 5.85 6.35 -6.71
N ASN A 16 5.91 7.65 -6.45
CA ASN A 16 7.11 8.25 -5.88
C ASN A 16 7.25 7.94 -4.38
N GLY A 17 8.39 8.30 -3.78
CA GLY A 17 8.68 8.01 -2.38
C GLY A 17 7.70 8.65 -1.40
N TYR A 18 7.22 9.86 -1.71
CA TYR A 18 6.23 10.56 -0.89
C TYR A 18 4.88 9.87 -0.93
N GLU A 19 4.36 9.58 -2.13
CA GLU A 19 3.07 8.89 -2.34
C GLU A 19 3.07 7.50 -1.69
N SER A 20 4.15 6.74 -1.87
CA SER A 20 4.31 5.41 -1.27
C SER A 20 4.29 5.49 0.24
N THR A 21 5.05 6.42 0.83
CA THR A 21 5.13 6.61 2.29
C THR A 21 3.81 7.09 2.86
N ASN A 22 3.14 8.04 2.19
CA ASN A 22 1.87 8.57 2.63
C ASN A 22 0.80 7.47 2.62
N TRP A 23 0.69 6.69 1.54
CA TRP A 23 -0.25 5.59 1.46
C TRP A 23 0.01 4.51 2.52
N LEU A 24 1.27 4.14 2.74
CA LEU A 24 1.64 3.13 3.74
C LEU A 24 1.25 3.53 5.17
N LYS A 25 1.30 4.83 5.50
CA LYS A 25 1.00 5.36 6.83
C LYS A 25 -0.46 5.76 7.02
N THR A 26 -1.19 6.00 5.93
CA THR A 26 -2.59 6.45 6.00
C THR A 26 -3.51 5.28 6.31
N GLU A 27 -4.46 5.48 7.22
CA GLU A 27 -5.51 4.51 7.49
C GLU A 27 -6.34 4.23 6.23
N ASN A 28 -6.70 2.96 6.03
CA ASN A 28 -7.47 2.55 4.87
C ASN A 28 -8.75 1.84 5.32
N GLU A 29 -9.90 2.35 4.87
CA GLU A 29 -11.22 1.78 5.19
C GLU A 29 -11.35 0.32 4.70
N LEU A 30 -10.75 -0.02 3.55
CA LEU A 30 -10.72 -1.39 3.02
C LEU A 30 -9.88 -2.35 3.88
N LEU A 31 -9.07 -1.80 4.79
CA LEU A 31 -8.25 -2.52 5.76
C LEU A 31 -8.83 -2.45 7.18
N GLY A 32 -10.08 -1.98 7.33
CA GLY A 32 -10.72 -1.84 8.63
C GLY A 32 -10.15 -0.70 9.46
N GLY A 33 -9.78 0.41 8.82
CA GLY A 33 -9.21 1.59 9.49
C GLY A 33 -7.75 1.43 9.89
N LYS A 34 -7.07 0.36 9.48
CA LYS A 34 -5.64 0.17 9.75
C LYS A 34 -4.78 0.72 8.63
N SER A 35 -3.56 1.15 8.97
CA SER A 35 -2.59 1.51 7.94
C SER A 35 -2.02 0.25 7.26
N PRO A 36 -1.68 0.32 5.96
CA PRO A 36 -0.97 -0.76 5.28
C PRO A 36 0.34 -1.16 5.97
N ALA A 37 1.07 -0.20 6.54
CA ALA A 37 2.31 -0.45 7.26
C ALA A 37 2.09 -1.32 8.51
N ASP A 38 1.07 -1.01 9.32
CA ASP A 38 0.75 -1.78 10.52
C ASP A 38 0.40 -3.22 10.16
N LEU A 39 -0.39 -3.42 9.11
CA LEU A 39 -0.74 -4.75 8.64
C LEU A 39 0.44 -5.53 8.06
N MET A 40 1.42 -4.85 7.47
CA MET A 40 2.67 -5.47 7.03
C MET A 40 3.53 -5.91 8.22
N LEU A 41 3.58 -5.11 9.29
CA LEU A 41 4.29 -5.45 10.54
C LEU A 41 3.60 -6.59 11.30
N ASP A 42 2.26 -6.60 11.35
CA ASP A 42 1.43 -7.65 11.94
C ASP A 42 1.48 -8.99 11.15
N GLY A 43 2.23 -9.06 10.04
CA GLY A 43 2.29 -10.24 9.17
C GLY A 43 1.03 -10.48 8.33
N LYS A 44 0.09 -9.53 8.33
CA LYS A 44 -1.18 -9.55 7.59
C LYS A 44 -1.08 -8.91 6.20
N SER A 45 0.10 -8.93 5.59
CA SER A 45 0.38 -8.30 4.28
C SER A 45 -0.49 -8.77 3.11
N LYS A 46 -1.16 -9.93 3.21
CA LYS A 46 -2.08 -10.43 2.17
C LYS A 46 -3.27 -9.51 1.89
N CYS A 47 -3.85 -8.86 2.91
CA CYS A 47 -4.96 -7.94 2.67
C CYS A 47 -4.48 -6.66 1.97
N VAL A 48 -3.28 -6.18 2.34
CA VAL A 48 -2.62 -5.06 1.69
C VAL A 48 -2.33 -5.36 0.21
N GLU A 49 -1.78 -6.55 -0.09
CA GLU A 49 -1.52 -6.99 -1.48
C GLU A 49 -2.80 -7.00 -2.34
N ARG A 50 -3.95 -7.39 -1.76
CA ARG A 50 -5.22 -7.47 -2.49
C ARG A 50 -5.74 -6.09 -2.94
N ILE A 51 -5.55 -5.05 -2.12
CA ILE A 51 -6.08 -3.72 -2.44
C ILE A 51 -5.07 -2.83 -3.18
N LEU A 52 -3.78 -3.21 -3.16
CA LEU A 52 -2.68 -2.41 -3.69
C LEU A 52 -2.88 -1.96 -5.16
N PRO A 53 -3.32 -2.80 -6.11
CA PRO A 53 -3.51 -2.35 -7.50
C PRO A 53 -4.58 -1.27 -7.66
N ALA A 54 -5.70 -1.40 -6.93
CA ALA A 54 -6.78 -0.44 -6.96
C ALA A 54 -6.34 0.91 -6.34
N GLU A 55 -5.59 0.84 -5.24
CA GLU A 55 -5.06 2.02 -4.56
C GLU A 55 -4.01 2.75 -5.39
N ILE A 56 -3.10 2.03 -6.05
CA ILE A 56 -2.16 2.63 -7.00
C ILE A 56 -2.90 3.40 -8.09
N LYS A 57 -3.98 2.81 -8.64
CA LYS A 57 -4.80 3.47 -9.66
C LYS A 57 -5.44 4.74 -9.10
N ARG A 58 -6.03 4.69 -7.89
CA ARG A 58 -6.63 5.84 -7.20
C ARG A 58 -5.63 6.98 -6.99
N ILE A 59 -4.45 6.66 -6.47
CA ILE A 59 -3.39 7.66 -6.19
C ILE A 59 -2.94 8.32 -7.50
N LYS A 60 -2.67 7.53 -8.54
CA LYS A 60 -2.30 8.05 -9.86
C LYS A 60 -3.39 8.92 -10.48
N SER A 61 -4.67 8.58 -10.31
CA SER A 61 -5.77 9.37 -10.84
C SER A 61 -5.93 10.73 -10.16
N LYS A 62 -5.53 10.88 -8.89
CA LYS A 62 -5.53 12.17 -8.17
C LYS A 62 -4.44 13.15 -8.64
N ARG A 63 -3.50 12.69 -9.46
CA ARG A 63 -2.44 13.52 -10.03
C ARG A 63 -2.90 14.34 -11.25
N LYS A 64 -4.06 13.98 -11.81
CA LYS A 64 -4.74 14.75 -12.85
C LYS A 64 -5.63 15.82 -12.21
#